data_AF-A0A239YG15-F1
#
_entry.id   AF-A0A239YG15-F1
#
_cell.length_a   1.000
_cell.length_b   1.000
_cell.length_c   1.000
_cell.angle_alpha   90.00
_cell.angle_beta   90.00
_cell.angle_gamma   90.00
#
_symmetry.space_group_name_H-M   'P 1'
#
loop_
_entity.id
_entity.type
_entity.pdbx_description
1 polymer ?
#
loop_
_entity_poly.entity_id
_entity_poly.type
_entity_poly.pdbx_seq_one_letter_code
_entity_poly.pdbx_strand_id
1 'polypeptide(L)'
;MAGSSRRFRKSTSTGIAASSIIALALGGVSVVAPGPLAPHAAAASSYTGGIRERSGAVEKDAQKASDLPAGSCVVDSTDGKGSQAGFHWNTVEPAAESPDKKRWGLSVAFDNSKDRTFADWGFTHSGRMGGYLDRGQVPSMKAGETFLQGEVVTHAADEKIRIDGSGQQRNLNLFAELTDAKVKQFAEATDGNPVRYAWQGYYTQENPGANRATRGASFSALVNPWPSENIECNPITVTWESKEKLVIRKGEELKVGKINIPAVTGGGTDDSMSRMVVEAYDAQGNFIGTSDTVASGGGTSSVRIDQETGEIFLHHAGVQGHEPERSAGHALQRARQAAYGYTAPGRC
;
A
#
# COMPACT_ATOMS: atom_id res chain seq x y z
N MET A 1 35.31 51.45 -24.96
CA MET A 1 35.16 50.60 -26.16
C MET A 1 36.00 49.35 -25.99
N ALA A 2 35.51 48.23 -26.55
CA ALA A 2 36.07 46.87 -26.60
C ALA A 2 36.01 46.04 -25.31
N GLY A 3 35.20 44.98 -25.34
CA GLY A 3 35.12 43.93 -24.32
C GLY A 3 35.81 42.64 -24.75
N SER A 4 35.94 41.68 -23.82
CA SER A 4 35.99 40.23 -24.12
C SER A 4 35.99 39.39 -22.83
N SER A 5 34.94 38.58 -22.69
CA SER A 5 34.92 37.14 -22.38
C SER A 5 35.88 36.46 -21.37
N ARG A 6 35.24 35.64 -20.50
CA ARG A 6 35.63 34.30 -19.99
C ARG A 6 36.65 34.18 -18.83
N ARG A 7 36.18 33.74 -17.67
CA ARG A 7 36.22 32.32 -17.18
C ARG A 7 35.81 32.23 -15.70
N PHE A 8 34.67 31.59 -15.45
CA PHE A 8 34.33 31.06 -14.12
C PHE A 8 35.29 29.92 -13.77
N ARG A 9 35.91 29.99 -12.59
CA ARG A 9 36.66 28.88 -11.98
C ARG A 9 35.76 28.13 -11.00
N LYS A 10 35.80 26.80 -11.12
CA LYS A 10 35.14 25.78 -10.31
C LYS A 10 35.37 25.98 -8.80
N SER A 11 34.32 25.78 -8.02
CA SER A 11 34.39 25.13 -6.71
C SER A 11 33.24 24.13 -6.64
N THR A 12 33.59 22.85 -6.58
CA THR A 12 32.69 21.73 -6.34
C THR A 12 32.60 21.51 -4.84
N SER A 13 31.42 21.72 -4.26
CA SER A 13 31.01 21.08 -3.00
C SER A 13 29.65 20.43 -3.23
N THR A 14 29.68 19.13 -3.50
CA THR A 14 28.52 18.24 -3.48
C THR A 14 28.30 17.73 -2.07
N GLY A 15 27.07 17.83 -1.61
CA GLY A 15 26.56 17.26 -0.36
C GLY A 15 25.07 17.53 -0.28
N ILE A 16 24.33 17.05 -1.28
CA ILE A 16 22.88 17.20 -1.41
C ILE A 16 22.23 16.27 -0.39
N ALA A 17 21.40 16.86 0.48
CA ALA A 17 20.41 16.15 1.27
C ALA A 17 19.44 15.42 0.33
N ALA A 18 19.38 14.08 0.41
CA ALA A 18 18.38 13.30 -0.29
C ALA A 18 17.13 13.20 0.60
N SER A 19 16.27 14.21 0.51
CA SER A 19 14.89 14.14 0.98
C SER A 19 14.04 13.65 -0.19
N SER A 20 13.60 12.40 -0.18
CA SER A 20 12.60 11.93 -1.14
C SER A 20 11.23 12.37 -0.63
N ILE A 21 10.64 13.37 -1.29
CA ILE A 21 9.28 13.88 -1.06
C ILE A 21 8.32 13.09 -1.95
N ILE A 22 7.23 12.57 -1.39
CA ILE A 22 6.09 12.03 -2.15
C ILE A 22 4.89 12.89 -1.72
N ALA A 23 4.20 13.48 -2.69
CA ALA A 23 3.10 14.40 -2.49
C ALA A 23 1.94 14.01 -3.41
N LEU A 24 0.72 13.91 -2.87
CA LEU A 24 -0.48 13.89 -3.71
C LEU A 24 -1.71 14.42 -2.94
N ALA A 25 -2.78 14.66 -3.70
CA ALA A 25 -4.09 15.13 -3.28
C ALA A 25 -5.18 14.22 -3.88
N LEU A 26 -6.25 13.96 -3.12
CA LEU A 26 -7.48 13.29 -3.59
C LEU A 26 -8.70 14.15 -3.29
N GLY A 27 -9.65 14.19 -4.22
CA GLY A 27 -11.03 14.62 -4.03
C GLY A 27 -11.91 13.94 -5.10
N GLY A 28 -13.14 13.50 -4.85
CA GLY A 28 -13.88 13.36 -3.61
C GLY A 28 -15.14 12.48 -3.82
N VAL A 29 -15.48 11.74 -2.76
CA VAL A 29 -16.81 11.35 -2.23
C VAL A 29 -17.89 10.72 -3.14
N SER A 30 -18.28 9.48 -2.81
CA SER A 30 -19.69 9.15 -2.49
C SER A 30 -19.80 7.91 -1.60
N VAL A 31 -20.59 8.06 -0.53
CA VAL A 31 -20.89 7.07 0.53
C VAL A 31 -22.06 6.18 0.09
N VAL A 32 -21.86 4.89 -0.22
CA VAL A 32 -22.84 3.79 -0.05
C VAL A 32 -22.13 2.41 -0.17
N ALA A 33 -22.02 1.63 0.93
CA ALA A 33 -21.85 0.15 1.01
C ALA A 33 -20.70 -0.54 0.21
N PRO A 34 -20.21 -1.75 0.59
CA PRO A 34 -18.97 -2.29 0.03
C PRO A 34 -19.17 -2.79 -1.41
N GLY A 35 -18.51 -2.12 -2.35
CA GLY A 35 -18.28 -2.55 -3.73
C GLY A 35 -18.00 -1.37 -4.67
N PRO A 36 -17.54 -1.60 -5.91
CA PRO A 36 -16.50 -2.52 -6.35
C PRO A 36 -15.10 -1.88 -6.14
N LEU A 37 -14.06 -2.70 -6.13
CA LEU A 37 -12.66 -2.27 -5.98
C LEU A 37 -12.31 -1.18 -7.01
N ALA A 38 -11.76 -0.05 -6.53
CA ALA A 38 -11.33 1.05 -7.39
C ALA A 38 -10.37 0.53 -8.48
N PRO A 39 -10.60 0.86 -9.75
CA PRO A 39 -9.81 0.28 -10.83
C PRO A 39 -8.58 1.16 -11.12
N HIS A 40 -7.46 0.50 -11.41
CA HIS A 40 -6.20 1.01 -11.99
C HIS A 40 -5.13 1.56 -11.03
N ALA A 41 -4.03 0.83 -10.87
CA ALA A 41 -2.72 1.42 -10.61
C ALA A 41 -2.22 2.11 -11.88
N ALA A 42 -2.20 3.45 -11.91
CA ALA A 42 -1.57 4.14 -13.02
C ALA A 42 -0.04 4.17 -12.85
N ALA A 43 0.66 4.04 -13.98
CA ALA A 43 2.09 3.83 -14.02
C ALA A 43 2.91 4.94 -13.34
N ALA A 44 3.67 4.57 -12.31
CA ALA A 44 4.63 5.45 -11.66
C ALA A 44 5.61 6.00 -12.70
N SER A 45 5.88 7.30 -12.65
CA SER A 45 6.92 7.92 -13.48
C SER A 45 8.30 7.44 -13.02
N SER A 46 9.08 6.93 -14.00
CA SER A 46 10.51 6.60 -13.95
C SER A 46 11.04 6.10 -12.60
N TYR A 47 11.08 4.78 -12.44
CA TYR A 47 11.83 4.06 -11.42
C TYR A 47 13.22 4.70 -11.20
N THR A 48 13.52 5.08 -9.96
CA THR A 48 14.90 5.42 -9.57
C THR A 48 15.51 4.17 -8.95
N GLY A 49 16.25 3.43 -9.78
CA GLY A 49 16.80 2.13 -9.44
C GLY A 49 16.17 1.00 -10.23
N GLY A 50 17.00 0.03 -10.63
CA GLY A 50 16.55 -1.15 -11.36
C GLY A 50 16.33 -2.35 -10.43
N ILE A 51 15.46 -3.26 -10.83
CA ILE A 51 15.27 -4.56 -10.17
C ILE A 51 16.61 -5.27 -9.94
N ARG A 52 17.54 -5.16 -10.89
CA ARG A 52 18.90 -5.71 -10.80
C ARG A 52 19.71 -5.12 -9.65
N GLU A 53 19.57 -3.82 -9.39
CA GLU A 53 20.24 -3.11 -8.30
C GLU A 53 19.53 -3.33 -6.95
N ARG A 54 18.42 -4.06 -6.93
CA ARG A 54 17.53 -4.30 -5.76
C ARG A 54 16.98 -3.01 -5.13
N SER A 55 17.11 -1.90 -5.82
CA SER A 55 16.49 -0.62 -5.50
C SER A 55 15.16 -0.54 -6.22
N GLY A 56 14.04 -0.61 -5.49
CA GLY A 56 12.69 -0.44 -6.04
C GLY A 56 11.88 -1.73 -6.27
N ALA A 57 12.36 -2.89 -5.80
CA ALA A 57 11.62 -4.15 -5.85
C ALA A 57 11.66 -4.85 -4.49
N VAL A 58 10.54 -5.47 -4.12
CA VAL A 58 10.44 -6.32 -2.91
C VAL A 58 10.30 -7.77 -3.37
N GLU A 59 11.30 -8.60 -3.06
CA GLU A 59 11.21 -10.04 -3.32
C GLU A 59 10.09 -10.65 -2.46
N LYS A 60 9.34 -11.62 -3.01
CA LYS A 60 8.29 -12.31 -2.26
C LYS A 60 8.79 -12.88 -0.91
N ASP A 61 9.97 -13.49 -0.90
CA ASP A 61 10.55 -14.08 0.31
C ASP A 61 11.09 -13.03 1.30
N ALA A 62 11.24 -11.78 0.87
CA ALA A 62 11.61 -10.65 1.71
C ALA A 62 10.39 -9.87 2.23
N GLN A 63 9.18 -10.14 1.70
CA GLN A 63 7.95 -9.56 2.23
C GLN A 63 7.67 -10.13 3.61
N LYS A 64 7.19 -9.27 4.51
CA LYS A 64 6.76 -9.69 5.83
C LYS A 64 5.53 -10.59 5.74
N ALA A 65 5.33 -11.45 6.73
CA ALA A 65 4.16 -12.30 6.78
C ALA A 65 2.87 -11.47 6.98
N SER A 66 1.85 -11.76 6.17
CA SER A 66 0.55 -11.09 6.25
C SER A 66 -0.21 -11.64 7.42
N ASP A 67 -0.86 -10.77 8.18
CA ASP A 67 -1.90 -11.13 9.13
C ASP A 67 -3.31 -10.93 8.56
N LEU A 68 -3.43 -10.57 7.27
CA LEU A 68 -4.68 -10.60 6.51
C LEU A 68 -4.86 -11.96 5.83
N PRO A 69 -6.09 -12.48 5.74
CA PRO A 69 -6.38 -13.66 4.94
C PRO A 69 -6.16 -13.36 3.45
N ALA A 70 -5.64 -14.35 2.71
CA ALA A 70 -5.49 -14.26 1.27
C ALA A 70 -6.84 -13.95 0.60
N GLY A 71 -6.84 -13.02 -0.36
CA GLY A 71 -8.06 -12.59 -1.05
C GLY A 71 -8.88 -11.55 -0.29
N SER A 72 -8.33 -10.94 0.76
CA SER A 72 -8.92 -9.76 1.42
C SER A 72 -7.88 -8.66 1.62
N CYS A 73 -8.17 -7.48 1.08
CA CYS A 73 -7.44 -6.25 1.39
C CYS A 73 -8.09 -5.45 2.53
N VAL A 74 -9.10 -6.01 3.20
CA VAL A 74 -9.91 -5.27 4.18
C VAL A 74 -9.62 -5.78 5.58
N VAL A 75 -9.26 -4.84 6.46
CA VAL A 75 -9.41 -4.97 7.91
C VAL A 75 -10.81 -4.49 8.26
N ASP A 76 -11.59 -5.32 8.95
CA ASP A 76 -12.89 -4.94 9.52
C ASP A 76 -13.02 -5.56 10.90
N SER A 77 -13.43 -4.77 11.89
CA SER A 77 -13.63 -5.24 13.26
C SER A 77 -14.70 -4.44 13.98
N THR A 78 -15.39 -5.12 14.89
CA THR A 78 -16.32 -4.49 15.84
C THR A 78 -15.81 -4.51 17.29
N ASP A 79 -14.57 -5.00 17.48
CA ASP A 79 -13.92 -5.02 18.78
C ASP A 79 -13.41 -3.63 19.15
N GLY A 80 -13.53 -3.28 20.43
CA GLY A 80 -13.08 -1.98 20.95
C GLY A 80 -11.56 -1.78 20.91
N LYS A 81 -10.77 -2.83 20.68
CA LYS A 81 -9.34 -2.72 20.41
C LYS A 81 -8.88 -3.79 19.44
N GLY A 82 -7.88 -3.49 18.64
CA GLY A 82 -7.23 -4.48 17.79
C GLY A 82 -6.10 -3.90 16.95
N SER A 83 -5.46 -4.80 16.21
CA SER A 83 -4.36 -4.48 15.30
C SER A 83 -4.34 -5.49 14.17
N GLN A 84 -4.26 -5.03 12.93
CA GLN A 84 -4.06 -5.88 11.75
C GLN A 84 -3.45 -5.05 10.61
N ALA A 85 -2.55 -5.64 9.84
CA ALA A 85 -1.90 -5.01 8.69
C ALA A 85 -1.16 -3.68 8.99
N GLY A 86 -0.78 -3.42 10.24
CA GLY A 86 -0.20 -2.15 10.68
C GLY A 86 -1.23 -1.05 10.99
N PHE A 87 -2.52 -1.36 10.91
CA PHE A 87 -3.62 -0.53 11.42
C PHE A 87 -4.02 -0.98 12.81
N HIS A 88 -4.03 -0.05 13.76
CA HIS A 88 -4.38 -0.28 15.15
C HIS A 88 -5.55 0.60 15.55
N TRP A 89 -6.42 0.11 16.41
CA TRP A 89 -7.52 0.88 16.97
C TRP A 89 -7.72 0.56 18.44
N ASN A 90 -8.19 1.56 19.18
CA ASN A 90 -8.58 1.42 20.58
C ASN A 90 -9.71 2.39 20.91
N THR A 91 -10.58 2.01 21.83
CA THR A 91 -11.71 2.84 22.28
C THR A 91 -11.76 2.94 23.78
N VAL A 92 -12.38 4.02 24.26
CA VAL A 92 -12.67 4.22 25.66
C VAL A 92 -14.12 4.60 25.84
N GLU A 93 -14.76 3.98 26.83
CA GLU A 93 -16.09 4.31 27.31
C GLU A 93 -16.05 4.51 28.82
N PRO A 94 -16.91 5.37 29.37
CA PRO A 94 -16.95 5.58 30.81
C PRO A 94 -17.59 4.38 31.51
N ALA A 95 -16.96 3.95 32.60
CA ALA A 95 -17.40 2.91 33.52
C ALA A 95 -17.52 3.49 34.96
N ALA A 96 -17.98 2.67 35.91
CA ALA A 96 -18.23 3.13 37.28
C ALA A 96 -16.94 3.63 37.98
N GLU A 97 -15.82 2.99 37.66
CA GLU A 97 -14.46 3.25 38.13
C GLU A 97 -13.66 4.18 37.23
N SER A 98 -14.24 4.68 36.12
CA SER A 98 -13.54 5.62 35.26
C SER A 98 -13.28 6.95 35.98
N PRO A 99 -12.08 7.53 35.86
CA PRO A 99 -11.78 8.85 36.42
C PRO A 99 -12.72 9.94 35.90
N ASP A 100 -13.11 9.82 34.63
CA ASP A 100 -14.14 10.64 34.01
C ASP A 100 -15.29 9.74 33.54
N LYS A 101 -16.46 9.94 34.14
CA LYS A 101 -17.66 9.14 33.89
C LYS A 101 -18.47 9.62 32.68
N LYS A 102 -18.04 10.66 31.98
CA LYS A 102 -18.69 11.19 30.77
C LYS A 102 -17.83 11.02 29.52
N ARG A 103 -16.53 10.85 29.69
CA ARG A 103 -15.57 10.76 28.59
C ARG A 103 -15.71 9.48 27.79
N TRP A 104 -15.73 9.63 26.47
CA TRP A 104 -15.59 8.55 25.49
C TRP A 104 -14.59 8.98 24.42
N GLY A 105 -14.08 8.03 23.64
CA GLY A 105 -13.21 8.35 22.53
C GLY A 105 -12.65 7.14 21.82
N LEU A 106 -11.88 7.41 20.77
CA LEU A 106 -11.17 6.40 20.00
C LEU A 106 -9.80 6.92 19.59
N SER A 107 -8.85 5.99 19.45
CA SER A 107 -7.57 6.20 18.79
C SER A 107 -7.46 5.25 17.60
N VAL A 108 -6.77 5.72 16.56
CA VAL A 108 -6.28 4.87 15.49
C VAL A 108 -4.80 5.14 15.27
N ALA A 109 -4.07 4.13 14.81
CA ALA A 109 -2.67 4.30 14.43
C ALA A 109 -2.29 3.48 13.21
N PHE A 110 -1.31 4.01 12.47
CA PHE A 110 -0.78 3.44 11.25
C PHE A 110 0.73 3.31 11.35
N ASP A 111 1.24 2.13 11.00
CA ASP A 111 2.66 1.88 10.82
C ASP A 111 2.93 0.94 9.65
N ASN A 112 4.21 0.85 9.29
CA ASN A 112 4.68 -0.01 8.21
C ASN A 112 5.27 -1.35 8.74
N SER A 113 4.83 -1.82 9.91
CA SER A 113 5.32 -3.07 10.50
C SER A 113 5.03 -4.28 9.62
N LYS A 114 4.05 -4.20 8.72
CA LYS A 114 3.65 -5.25 7.77
C LYS A 114 4.01 -4.95 6.31
N ASP A 115 4.80 -3.92 6.03
CA ASP A 115 5.11 -3.50 4.65
C ASP A 115 3.84 -3.19 3.83
N ARG A 116 2.83 -2.59 4.48
CA ARG A 116 1.52 -2.25 3.90
C ARG A 116 1.35 -0.74 3.89
N THR A 117 0.62 -0.28 2.88
CA THR A 117 0.11 1.09 2.83
C THR A 117 -1.41 1.04 2.76
N PHE A 118 -2.06 2.16 3.05
CA PHE A 118 -3.51 2.23 3.21
C PHE A 118 -4.13 3.07 2.09
N ALA A 119 -5.23 2.56 1.54
CA ALA A 119 -6.04 3.21 0.51
C ALA A 119 -7.30 3.85 1.08
N ASP A 120 -7.77 3.40 2.25
CA ASP A 120 -8.88 3.99 2.98
C ASP A 120 -8.87 3.53 4.44
N TRP A 121 -9.58 4.24 5.31
CA TRP A 121 -9.92 3.78 6.65
C TRP A 121 -11.15 4.53 7.19
N GLY A 122 -11.81 3.93 8.18
CA GLY A 122 -12.98 4.55 8.76
C GLY A 122 -13.38 3.98 10.11
N PHE A 123 -14.27 4.73 10.74
CA PHE A 123 -15.01 4.34 11.92
C PHE A 123 -16.48 4.74 11.73
N THR A 124 -17.38 3.80 11.99
CA THR A 124 -18.82 4.07 11.97
C THR A 124 -19.53 3.41 13.14
N HIS A 125 -20.51 4.11 13.69
CA HIS A 125 -21.43 3.54 14.67
C HIS A 125 -22.80 4.19 14.55
N SER A 126 -23.83 3.47 14.98
CA SER A 126 -25.19 3.98 15.05
C SER A 126 -25.91 3.41 16.26
N GLY A 127 -26.64 4.25 17.00
CA GLY A 127 -27.35 3.80 18.18
C GLY A 127 -28.31 4.82 18.77
N ARG A 128 -29.16 4.36 19.69
CA ARG A 128 -30.13 5.20 20.40
C ARG A 128 -29.45 5.94 21.55
N MET A 129 -28.72 7.00 21.20
CA MET A 129 -27.91 7.80 22.14
C MET A 129 -28.38 9.25 22.30
N GLY A 130 -29.45 9.65 21.62
CA GLY A 130 -29.82 11.05 21.52
C GLY A 130 -30.29 11.73 22.81
N GLY A 131 -30.55 10.96 23.87
CA GLY A 131 -30.80 11.49 25.21
C GLY A 131 -29.53 11.88 25.98
N TYR A 132 -28.34 11.45 25.54
CA TYR A 132 -27.08 11.69 26.27
C TYR A 132 -25.86 11.99 25.39
N LEU A 133 -26.01 12.00 24.07
CA LEU A 133 -24.98 12.36 23.11
C LEU A 133 -25.53 13.42 22.17
N ASP A 134 -24.90 14.60 22.17
CA ASP A 134 -25.29 15.71 21.31
C ASP A 134 -24.81 15.51 19.88
N ARG A 135 -25.53 16.13 18.94
CA ARG A 135 -25.08 16.23 17.55
C ARG A 135 -23.93 17.23 17.46
N GLY A 136 -23.04 17.06 16.50
CA GLY A 136 -21.94 17.98 16.28
C GLY A 136 -20.76 17.32 15.60
N GLN A 137 -19.58 17.90 15.83
CA GLN A 137 -18.32 17.37 15.37
C GLN A 137 -17.37 17.21 16.56
N VAL A 138 -16.66 16.10 16.61
CA VAL A 138 -15.55 15.90 17.54
C VAL A 138 -14.25 16.07 16.77
N PRO A 139 -13.46 17.13 17.02
CA PRO A 139 -12.18 17.32 16.36
C PRO A 139 -11.14 16.32 16.87
N SER A 140 -10.09 16.11 16.08
CA SER A 140 -8.93 15.34 16.53
C SER A 140 -8.22 16.05 17.70
N MET A 141 -7.67 15.25 18.60
CA MET A 141 -6.75 15.68 19.65
C MET A 141 -5.46 16.25 19.04
N LYS A 142 -4.74 17.09 19.77
CA LYS A 142 -3.50 17.69 19.27
C LYS A 142 -2.34 16.72 19.40
N ALA A 143 -1.37 16.84 18.50
CA ALA A 143 -0.09 16.15 18.65
C ALA A 143 0.56 16.45 20.01
N GLY A 144 1.07 15.41 20.66
CA GLY A 144 1.65 15.46 22.01
C GLY A 144 0.65 15.25 23.14
N GLU A 145 -0.67 15.27 22.88
CA GLU A 145 -1.67 14.94 23.90
C GLU A 145 -1.76 13.43 24.11
N THR A 146 -2.04 13.01 25.35
CA THR A 146 -2.18 11.60 25.72
C THR A 146 -3.65 11.20 25.74
N PHE A 147 -4.04 10.23 24.91
CA PHE A 147 -5.41 9.70 24.89
C PHE A 147 -5.64 8.64 25.98
N LEU A 148 -4.75 7.65 26.00
CA LEU A 148 -4.64 6.61 27.02
C LEU A 148 -3.17 6.51 27.46
N GLN A 149 -2.91 5.92 28.62
CA GLN A 149 -1.54 5.75 29.10
C GLN A 149 -0.72 4.94 28.08
N GLY A 150 0.35 5.55 27.55
CA GLY A 150 1.17 4.96 26.48
C GLY A 150 0.71 5.28 25.05
N GLU A 151 -0.44 5.94 24.88
CA GLU A 151 -0.99 6.35 23.58
C GLU A 151 -0.92 7.87 23.43
N VAL A 152 0.27 8.37 23.11
CA VAL A 152 0.49 9.78 22.77
C VAL A 152 0.12 9.99 21.30
N VAL A 153 -0.74 10.97 21.05
CA VAL A 153 -1.11 11.40 19.70
C VAL A 153 0.13 11.95 19.01
N THR A 154 0.55 11.37 17.89
CA THR A 154 1.76 11.84 17.19
C THR A 154 1.44 12.93 16.18
N HIS A 155 0.22 12.93 15.65
CA HIS A 155 -0.23 13.89 14.64
C HIS A 155 -1.70 14.27 14.89
N ALA A 156 -2.10 15.47 14.51
CA ALA A 156 -3.51 15.84 14.49
C ALA A 156 -4.11 15.46 13.14
N ALA A 157 -5.28 14.80 13.16
CA ALA A 157 -6.03 14.52 11.94
C ALA A 157 -6.87 15.74 11.53
N ASP A 158 -7.05 15.92 10.22
CA ASP A 158 -7.99 16.91 9.67
C ASP A 158 -9.44 16.45 9.85
N GLU A 159 -9.61 15.13 9.85
CA GLU A 159 -10.86 14.40 9.97
C GLU A 159 -11.49 14.61 11.34
N LYS A 160 -12.83 14.75 11.35
CA LYS A 160 -13.63 14.94 12.56
C LYS A 160 -14.68 13.86 12.63
N ILE A 161 -14.96 13.34 13.83
CA ILE A 161 -16.12 12.48 14.01
C ILE A 161 -17.36 13.34 13.83
N ARG A 162 -18.16 13.05 12.81
CA ARG A 162 -19.47 13.65 12.59
C ARG A 162 -20.50 12.89 13.40
N ILE A 163 -21.21 13.60 14.27
CA ILE A 163 -22.35 13.06 15.03
C ILE A 163 -23.64 13.68 14.51
N ASP A 164 -24.44 12.90 13.78
CA ASP A 164 -25.72 13.33 13.24
C ASP A 164 -26.85 12.35 13.60
N GLY A 165 -28.06 12.62 13.07
CA GLY A 165 -29.26 11.83 13.35
C GLY A 165 -30.45 12.69 13.80
N SER A 166 -31.55 12.00 14.08
CA SER A 166 -32.83 12.60 14.50
C SER A 166 -33.38 11.91 15.76
N GLY A 167 -34.06 12.70 16.60
CA GLY A 167 -34.65 12.21 17.85
C GLY A 167 -33.62 11.50 18.73
N GLN A 168 -33.89 10.23 19.04
CA GLN A 168 -33.03 9.38 19.87
C GLN A 168 -31.87 8.75 19.11
N GLN A 169 -31.86 8.76 17.78
CA GLN A 169 -30.80 8.12 17.00
C GLN A 169 -29.58 9.04 16.88
N ARG A 170 -28.39 8.46 16.99
CA ARG A 170 -27.12 9.08 16.65
C ARG A 170 -26.32 8.17 15.74
N ASN A 171 -25.77 8.76 14.68
CA ASN A 171 -24.75 8.12 13.85
C ASN A 171 -23.43 8.85 14.11
N LEU A 172 -22.37 8.10 14.35
CA LEU A 172 -21.02 8.60 14.49
C LEU A 172 -20.24 8.09 13.29
N ASN A 173 -19.66 9.00 12.52
CA ASN A 173 -18.93 8.65 11.31
C ASN A 173 -17.62 9.42 11.26
N LEU A 174 -16.55 8.71 10.96
CA LEU A 174 -15.22 9.22 10.73
C LEU A 174 -14.68 8.48 9.53
N PHE A 175 -14.41 9.22 8.45
CA PHE A 175 -13.93 8.66 7.20
C PHE A 175 -12.62 9.35 6.84
N ALA A 176 -11.68 8.58 6.29
CA ALA A 176 -10.39 9.11 5.91
C ALA A 176 -10.50 10.16 4.80
N GLU A 177 -9.67 11.19 4.90
CA GLU A 177 -9.33 12.07 3.80
C GLU A 177 -7.85 11.84 3.48
N LEU A 178 -7.59 10.77 2.74
CA LEU A 178 -6.23 10.40 2.37
C LEU A 178 -5.70 11.33 1.28
N THR A 179 -4.51 11.82 1.56
CA THR A 179 -3.61 12.47 0.60
C THR A 179 -2.37 11.62 0.55
N ASP A 180 -1.60 11.65 -0.51
CA ASP A 180 -0.42 10.78 -0.51
C ASP A 180 0.70 11.31 0.37
N ALA A 181 0.61 12.56 0.84
CA ALA A 181 1.41 12.98 1.97
C ALA A 181 1.09 12.13 3.21
N LYS A 182 -0.19 11.87 3.51
CA LYS A 182 -0.61 10.97 4.61
C LYS A 182 -0.20 9.52 4.33
N VAL A 183 -0.41 9.01 3.11
CA VAL A 183 -0.02 7.64 2.74
C VAL A 183 1.49 7.44 2.90
N LYS A 184 2.29 8.40 2.43
CA LYS A 184 3.74 8.39 2.60
C LYS A 184 4.14 8.40 4.08
N GLN A 185 3.48 9.24 4.87
CA GLN A 185 3.72 9.35 6.30
C GLN A 185 3.45 8.01 7.02
N PHE A 186 2.38 7.30 6.64
CA PHE A 186 2.09 5.96 7.17
C PHE A 186 3.17 4.94 6.76
N ALA A 187 3.63 5.00 5.51
CA ALA A 187 4.68 4.12 5.00
C ALA A 187 6.06 4.34 5.67
N GLU A 188 6.34 5.56 6.13
CA GLU A 188 7.57 5.93 6.85
C GLU A 188 7.48 5.66 8.36
N ALA A 189 6.28 5.37 8.86
CA ALA A 189 6.04 5.12 10.28
C ALA A 189 6.45 3.71 10.71
N THR A 190 6.80 3.59 11.99
CA THR A 190 7.25 2.32 12.59
C THR A 190 6.36 1.96 13.76
N ASP A 191 6.33 0.69 14.17
CA ASP A 191 5.57 0.24 15.34
C ASP A 191 5.95 1.02 16.62
N GLY A 192 7.22 1.41 16.76
CA GLY A 192 7.69 2.24 17.89
C GLY A 192 7.36 3.73 17.78
N ASN A 193 7.01 4.22 16.59
CA ASN A 193 6.61 5.60 16.35
C ASN A 193 5.56 5.66 15.22
N PRO A 194 4.32 5.22 15.49
CA PRO A 194 3.28 5.17 14.49
C PRO A 194 2.69 6.56 14.25
N VAL A 195 2.01 6.74 13.12
CA VAL A 195 1.11 7.89 12.96
C VAL A 195 -0.15 7.60 13.75
N ARG A 196 -0.33 8.27 14.88
CA ARG A 196 -1.43 8.05 15.82
C ARG A 196 -2.31 9.29 15.89
N TYR A 197 -3.60 9.05 15.69
CA TYR A 197 -4.68 10.02 15.84
C TYR A 197 -5.59 9.60 16.99
N ALA A 198 -6.25 10.58 17.62
CA ALA A 198 -7.29 10.31 18.60
C ALA A 198 -8.39 11.37 18.56
N TRP A 199 -9.57 10.99 19.04
CA TRP A 199 -10.73 11.85 19.20
C TRP A 199 -11.38 11.57 20.55
N GLN A 200 -11.80 12.64 21.22
CA GLN A 200 -12.41 12.55 22.54
C GLN A 200 -13.67 13.41 22.62
N GLY A 201 -14.76 12.78 23.05
CA GLY A 201 -16.03 13.44 23.31
C GLY A 201 -16.51 13.21 24.73
N TYR A 202 -17.62 13.86 25.06
CA TYR A 202 -18.27 13.71 26.35
C TYR A 202 -19.77 13.48 26.16
N TYR A 203 -20.33 12.60 26.99
CA TYR A 203 -21.77 12.51 27.16
C TYR A 203 -22.30 13.67 28.01
N THR A 204 -23.58 13.98 27.88
CA THR A 204 -24.23 15.00 28.73
C THR A 204 -24.48 14.49 30.15
N GLN A 205 -24.56 13.17 30.35
CA GLN A 205 -24.75 12.51 31.64
C GLN A 205 -23.64 11.52 31.97
N GLU A 206 -23.44 11.25 33.25
CA GLU A 206 -22.48 10.24 33.71
C GLU A 206 -22.96 8.83 33.36
N ASN A 207 -22.01 7.99 32.94
CA ASN A 207 -22.16 6.54 32.74
C ASN A 207 -23.50 6.18 32.06
N PRO A 208 -23.76 6.62 30.82
CA PRO A 208 -25.05 6.45 30.15
C PRO A 208 -25.44 4.98 29.93
N GLY A 209 -26.63 4.73 29.37
CA GLY A 209 -27.17 3.37 29.23
C GLY A 209 -26.37 2.42 28.33
N ALA A 210 -27.00 1.31 27.93
CA ALA A 210 -26.32 0.21 27.23
C ALA A 210 -25.68 0.59 25.88
N ASN A 211 -26.28 1.53 25.13
CA ASN A 211 -25.68 2.03 23.89
C ASN A 211 -24.63 3.09 24.20
N ARG A 212 -23.48 2.99 23.55
CA ARG A 212 -22.33 3.86 23.78
C ARG A 212 -21.69 4.22 22.44
N ALA A 213 -21.02 5.35 22.39
CA ALA A 213 -20.48 5.99 21.18
C ALA A 213 -19.56 5.05 20.38
N THR A 214 -18.80 4.20 21.06
CA THR A 214 -17.77 3.35 20.45
C THR A 214 -17.99 1.86 20.70
N ARG A 215 -18.98 1.47 21.52
CA ARG A 215 -19.25 0.05 21.82
C ARG A 215 -20.05 -0.59 20.69
N GLY A 216 -19.47 -1.57 20.02
CA GLY A 216 -20.07 -2.19 18.82
C GLY A 216 -20.02 -1.26 17.60
N ALA A 217 -19.09 -0.32 17.60
CA ALA A 217 -18.71 0.42 16.41
C ALA A 217 -17.88 -0.45 15.48
N SER A 218 -17.91 -0.16 14.18
CA SER A 218 -17.06 -0.80 13.18
C SER A 218 -15.85 0.09 12.90
N PHE A 219 -14.67 -0.52 12.91
CA PHE A 219 -13.42 0.01 12.39
C PHE A 219 -13.09 -0.71 11.10
N SER A 220 -12.66 0.04 10.09
CA SER A 220 -12.21 -0.55 8.84
C SER A 220 -10.96 0.14 8.30
N ALA A 221 -10.14 -0.63 7.57
CA ALA A 221 -9.04 -0.11 6.77
C ALA A 221 -8.90 -0.94 5.49
N LEU A 222 -8.73 -0.26 4.37
CA LEU A 222 -8.41 -0.86 3.08
C LEU A 222 -6.91 -0.74 2.86
N VAL A 223 -6.22 -1.87 2.71
CA VAL A 223 -4.79 -1.88 2.41
C VAL A 223 -4.55 -1.95 0.92
N ASN A 224 -3.43 -1.36 0.49
CA ASN A 224 -2.91 -1.63 -0.84
C ASN A 224 -2.37 -3.07 -0.90
N PRO A 225 -2.67 -3.82 -1.97
CA PRO A 225 -2.06 -5.12 -2.19
C PRO A 225 -0.54 -5.01 -2.19
N TRP A 226 0.12 -6.07 -1.74
CA TRP A 226 1.54 -6.18 -2.01
C TRP A 226 1.79 -6.27 -3.50
N PRO A 227 3.05 -6.07 -3.94
CA PRO A 227 3.42 -6.45 -5.27
C PRO A 227 2.90 -7.87 -5.56
N SER A 228 3.34 -8.89 -4.83
CA SER A 228 3.03 -10.30 -5.15
C SER A 228 1.57 -10.73 -4.91
N GLU A 229 0.62 -9.81 -4.82
CA GLU A 229 -0.81 -10.06 -4.74
C GLU A 229 -1.52 -9.29 -5.84
N ASN A 230 -2.68 -9.76 -6.29
CA ASN A 230 -3.54 -9.02 -7.21
C ASN A 230 -4.29 -7.88 -6.52
N ILE A 231 -5.14 -7.15 -7.26
CA ILE A 231 -5.89 -6.00 -6.72
C ILE A 231 -6.85 -6.33 -5.56
N GLU A 232 -7.12 -7.62 -5.29
CA GLU A 232 -7.94 -8.08 -4.14
C GLU A 232 -7.10 -8.83 -3.09
N CYS A 233 -5.79 -8.61 -3.07
CA CYS A 233 -4.86 -9.25 -2.15
C CYS A 233 -4.82 -10.79 -2.31
N ASN A 234 -5.12 -11.31 -3.51
CA ASN A 234 -4.93 -12.72 -3.81
C ASN A 234 -3.47 -12.99 -4.23
N PRO A 235 -2.78 -14.00 -3.67
CA PRO A 235 -1.39 -14.28 -4.01
C PRO A 235 -1.18 -14.59 -5.49
N ILE A 236 -0.24 -13.89 -6.10
CA ILE A 236 0.29 -14.21 -7.44
C ILE A 236 1.34 -15.32 -7.27
N THR A 237 1.30 -16.29 -8.18
CA THR A 237 2.25 -17.41 -8.20
C THR A 237 2.92 -17.51 -9.55
N VAL A 238 4.06 -18.19 -9.59
CA VAL A 238 4.76 -18.48 -10.85
C VAL A 238 5.05 -19.97 -10.90
N THR A 239 4.66 -20.60 -12.00
CA THR A 239 4.98 -22.00 -12.30
C THR A 239 6.10 -22.02 -13.32
N TRP A 240 7.22 -22.66 -13.01
CA TRP A 240 8.36 -22.79 -13.92
C TRP A 240 8.35 -24.15 -14.63
N GLU A 241 8.70 -24.16 -15.92
CA GLU A 241 8.89 -25.39 -16.68
C GLU A 241 10.29 -25.96 -16.39
N SER A 242 10.35 -27.10 -15.72
CA SER A 242 11.62 -27.80 -15.48
C SER A 242 12.10 -28.44 -16.77
N LYS A 243 13.27 -28.00 -17.27
CA LYS A 243 13.94 -28.58 -18.44
C LYS A 243 15.38 -28.89 -18.08
N GLU A 244 15.79 -30.15 -18.23
CA GLU A 244 17.13 -30.62 -17.84
C GLU A 244 18.27 -29.95 -18.63
N LYS A 245 17.99 -29.50 -19.86
CA LYS A 245 18.90 -28.70 -20.69
C LYS A 245 18.11 -27.66 -21.49
N LEU A 246 18.25 -26.40 -21.12
CA LEU A 246 17.71 -25.27 -21.89
C LEU A 246 18.77 -24.84 -22.91
N VAL A 247 18.68 -25.34 -24.14
CA VAL A 247 19.39 -24.80 -25.29
C VAL A 247 18.34 -24.09 -26.15
N ILE A 248 18.50 -22.78 -26.33
CA ILE A 248 17.61 -21.97 -27.16
C ILE A 248 18.34 -21.68 -28.46
N ARG A 249 17.81 -22.18 -29.58
CA ARG A 249 18.41 -21.86 -30.89
C ARG A 249 18.07 -20.43 -31.26
N LYS A 250 18.92 -19.84 -32.11
CA LYS A 250 18.71 -18.49 -32.62
C LYS A 250 17.33 -18.38 -33.30
N GLY A 251 16.54 -17.39 -32.88
CA GLY A 251 15.21 -17.14 -33.42
C GLY A 251 14.09 -18.02 -32.86
N GLU A 252 14.38 -18.95 -31.94
CA GLU A 252 13.35 -19.72 -31.24
C GLU A 252 12.90 -19.00 -29.96
N GLU A 253 11.60 -19.09 -29.67
CA GLU A 253 11.03 -18.79 -28.36
C GLU A 253 10.84 -20.09 -27.59
N LEU A 254 11.30 -20.12 -26.36
CA LEU A 254 11.13 -21.24 -25.45
C LEU A 254 10.26 -20.81 -24.29
N LYS A 255 9.09 -21.45 -24.14
CA LYS A 255 8.29 -21.30 -22.93
C LYS A 255 9.07 -21.86 -21.74
N VAL A 256 9.11 -21.09 -20.67
CA VAL A 256 9.92 -21.39 -19.47
C VAL A 256 9.11 -21.27 -18.19
N GLY A 257 7.93 -20.67 -18.24
CA GLY A 257 7.06 -20.59 -17.09
C GLY A 257 5.76 -19.88 -17.39
N LYS A 258 4.99 -19.66 -16.34
CA LYS A 258 3.72 -18.95 -16.38
C LYS A 258 3.50 -18.20 -15.06
N ILE A 259 3.15 -16.93 -15.17
CA ILE A 259 2.63 -16.13 -14.05
C ILE A 259 1.15 -16.45 -13.92
N ASN A 260 0.72 -16.92 -12.75
CA ASN A 260 -0.67 -17.22 -12.46
C ASN A 260 -1.23 -16.12 -11.56
N ILE A 261 -2.17 -15.37 -12.12
CA ILE A 261 -2.91 -14.31 -11.42
C ILE A 261 -4.32 -14.86 -11.16
N PRO A 262 -4.77 -14.95 -9.90
CA PRO A 262 -6.12 -15.34 -9.58
C PRO A 262 -7.14 -14.38 -10.21
N ALA A 263 -8.28 -14.92 -10.66
CA ALA A 263 -9.37 -14.11 -11.20
C ALA A 263 -9.90 -13.16 -10.11
N VAL A 264 -10.14 -11.91 -10.50
CA VAL A 264 -10.80 -10.91 -9.65
C VAL A 264 -12.30 -11.18 -9.60
N THR A 265 -12.90 -10.95 -8.45
CA THR A 265 -14.31 -11.23 -8.18
C THR A 265 -15.12 -9.97 -7.85
N GLY A 266 -14.47 -8.92 -7.37
CA GLY A 266 -15.03 -7.69 -6.82
C GLY A 266 -15.23 -6.54 -7.82
N GLY A 267 -15.35 -6.84 -9.11
CA GLY A 267 -15.70 -5.87 -10.17
C GLY A 267 -14.59 -4.89 -10.59
N GLY A 268 -13.40 -4.95 -9.98
CA GLY A 268 -12.23 -4.18 -10.41
C GLY A 268 -11.57 -4.76 -11.66
N THR A 269 -10.80 -3.93 -12.38
CA THR A 269 -9.94 -4.40 -13.48
C THR A 269 -8.56 -4.75 -12.94
N ASP A 270 -8.17 -6.01 -13.05
CA ASP A 270 -6.82 -6.43 -12.67
C ASP A 270 -5.76 -5.78 -13.55
N ASP A 271 -4.72 -5.24 -12.92
CA ASP A 271 -3.56 -4.64 -13.60
C ASP A 271 -2.28 -5.45 -13.38
N SER A 272 -2.37 -6.61 -12.72
CA SER A 272 -1.24 -7.30 -12.15
C SER A 272 -0.24 -7.72 -13.20
N MET A 273 -0.69 -8.15 -14.38
CA MET A 273 0.21 -8.55 -15.47
C MET A 273 1.10 -7.41 -15.96
N SER A 274 0.54 -6.20 -16.06
CA SER A 274 1.24 -5.02 -16.59
C SER A 274 2.41 -4.58 -15.70
N ARG A 275 2.40 -4.99 -14.43
CA ARG A 275 3.42 -4.67 -13.43
C ARG A 275 4.48 -5.76 -13.21
N MET A 276 4.38 -6.89 -13.92
CA MET A 276 5.31 -8.00 -13.80
C MET A 276 6.57 -7.78 -14.64
N VAL A 277 7.73 -8.02 -14.02
CA VAL A 277 9.01 -8.06 -14.72
C VAL A 277 9.69 -9.40 -14.46
N VAL A 278 10.20 -10.03 -15.51
CA VAL A 278 10.95 -11.28 -15.38
C VAL A 278 12.37 -11.03 -15.82
N GLU A 279 13.29 -11.31 -14.92
CA GLU A 279 14.72 -11.34 -15.20
C GLU A 279 15.20 -12.77 -15.27
N ALA A 280 16.02 -13.05 -16.28
CA ALA A 280 16.63 -14.34 -16.48
C ALA A 280 18.11 -14.26 -16.09
N TYR A 281 18.57 -15.33 -15.43
CA TYR A 281 19.95 -15.49 -14.97
C TYR A 281 20.49 -16.87 -15.40
N ASP A 282 21.79 -17.00 -15.63
CA ASP A 282 22.45 -18.29 -15.88
C ASP A 282 22.69 -19.08 -14.58
N ALA A 283 23.27 -20.28 -14.70
CA ALA A 283 23.55 -21.18 -13.58
C ALA A 283 24.53 -20.59 -12.55
N GLN A 284 25.34 -19.61 -12.97
CA GLN A 284 26.32 -18.93 -12.13
C GLN A 284 25.73 -17.64 -11.52
N GLY A 285 24.46 -17.32 -11.81
CA GLY A 285 23.77 -16.14 -11.32
C GLY A 285 24.07 -14.87 -12.12
N ASN A 286 24.64 -14.96 -13.32
CA ASN A 286 24.86 -13.80 -14.18
C ASN A 286 23.58 -13.45 -14.93
N PHE A 287 23.31 -12.15 -15.05
CA PHE A 287 22.15 -11.65 -15.78
C PHE A 287 22.25 -11.99 -17.28
N ILE A 288 21.21 -12.61 -17.85
CA ILE A 288 21.16 -12.97 -19.28
C ILE A 288 20.13 -12.16 -20.07
N GLY A 289 19.10 -11.61 -19.42
CA GLY A 289 18.12 -10.72 -20.04
C GLY A 289 16.86 -10.50 -19.22
N THR A 290 15.95 -9.66 -19.72
CA THR A 290 14.75 -9.22 -19.01
C THR A 290 13.56 -9.02 -19.95
N SER A 291 12.34 -8.98 -19.40
CA SER A 291 11.12 -8.58 -20.09
C SER A 291 10.93 -7.07 -20.15
N ASP A 292 11.60 -6.32 -19.28
CA ASP A 292 11.55 -4.86 -19.25
C ASP A 292 12.95 -4.30 -18.96
N THR A 293 13.60 -3.79 -20.00
CA THR A 293 14.96 -3.22 -19.89
C THR A 293 14.99 -1.92 -19.09
N VAL A 294 13.91 -1.14 -19.04
CA VAL A 294 13.87 0.10 -18.26
C VAL A 294 13.76 -0.24 -16.77
N ALA A 295 12.78 -1.07 -16.41
CA ALA A 295 12.56 -1.50 -15.02
C ALA A 295 13.75 -2.29 -14.46
N SER A 296 14.54 -2.95 -15.31
CA SER A 296 15.71 -3.74 -14.90
C SER A 296 17.03 -2.94 -14.84
N GLY A 297 17.01 -1.64 -15.14
CA GLY A 297 18.23 -0.81 -15.17
C GLY A 297 19.14 -1.11 -16.38
N GLY A 298 18.55 -1.47 -17.52
CA GLY A 298 19.20 -1.79 -18.79
C GLY A 298 19.31 -3.29 -19.07
N GLY A 299 20.10 -3.66 -20.07
CA GLY A 299 20.35 -5.06 -20.46
C GLY A 299 19.65 -5.47 -21.76
N THR A 300 19.60 -6.76 -22.02
CA THR A 300 19.01 -7.32 -23.26
C THR A 300 17.56 -7.71 -23.01
N SER A 301 16.65 -7.28 -23.88
CA SER A 301 15.25 -7.71 -23.88
C SER A 301 15.16 -9.12 -24.46
N SER A 302 15.57 -10.15 -23.71
CA SER A 302 15.58 -11.55 -24.17
C SER A 302 14.52 -12.44 -23.50
N VAL A 303 13.64 -11.82 -22.70
CA VAL A 303 12.48 -12.45 -22.07
C VAL A 303 11.23 -11.74 -22.60
N ARG A 304 10.15 -12.49 -22.80
CA ARG A 304 8.83 -11.95 -23.14
C ARG A 304 7.80 -12.53 -22.17
N ILE A 305 6.85 -11.72 -21.75
CA ILE A 305 5.66 -12.17 -21.02
C ILE A 305 4.48 -11.97 -21.97
N ASP A 306 3.76 -13.04 -22.24
CA ASP A 306 2.48 -12.96 -22.92
C ASP A 306 1.44 -12.33 -21.99
N GLN A 307 0.94 -11.15 -22.34
CA GLN A 307 0.12 -10.33 -21.45
C GLN A 307 -1.28 -10.92 -21.23
N GLU A 308 -1.77 -11.77 -22.14
CA GLU A 308 -3.09 -12.39 -22.03
C GLU A 308 -3.03 -13.68 -21.22
N THR A 309 -2.03 -14.51 -21.47
CA THR A 309 -1.93 -15.85 -20.89
C THR A 309 -1.01 -15.94 -19.68
N GLY A 310 -0.14 -14.94 -19.48
CA GLY A 310 0.91 -14.93 -18.47
C GLY A 310 2.08 -15.85 -18.75
N GLU A 311 2.15 -16.43 -19.95
CA GLU A 311 3.24 -17.32 -20.35
C GLU A 311 4.55 -16.55 -20.51
N ILE A 312 5.62 -17.10 -19.95
CA ILE A 312 6.96 -16.53 -19.99
C ILE A 312 7.77 -17.26 -21.06
N PHE A 313 8.37 -16.50 -21.95
CA PHE A 313 9.21 -16.99 -23.03
C PHE A 313 10.61 -16.42 -22.93
N LEU A 314 11.63 -17.28 -23.07
CA LEU A 314 12.98 -16.85 -23.39
C LEU A 314 13.17 -16.86 -24.90
N HIS A 315 13.83 -15.84 -25.45
CA HIS A 315 14.26 -15.85 -26.84
C HIS A 315 15.75 -15.55 -26.95
N HIS A 316 16.39 -16.14 -27.97
CA HIS A 316 17.79 -15.84 -28.28
C HIS A 316 17.89 -14.93 -29.50
N ALA A 317 18.09 -13.63 -29.26
CA ALA A 317 18.49 -12.66 -30.27
C ALA A 317 19.97 -12.87 -30.62
N GLY A 318 20.28 -13.87 -31.44
CA GLY A 318 21.67 -14.24 -31.72
C GLY A 318 22.47 -13.09 -32.35
N VAL A 319 23.69 -12.85 -31.84
CA VAL A 319 24.66 -11.95 -32.48
C VAL A 319 25.08 -12.54 -33.82
N GLN A 320 25.13 -11.71 -34.87
CA GLN A 320 25.54 -12.14 -36.21
C GLN A 320 27.06 -12.40 -36.22
N GLY A 321 27.49 -13.66 -36.36
CA GLY A 321 28.89 -13.98 -36.67
C GLY A 321 29.58 -15.08 -35.85
N HIS A 322 28.98 -15.59 -34.78
CA HIS A 322 29.41 -16.81 -34.12
C HIS A 322 28.17 -17.53 -33.60
N GLU A 323 28.21 -18.87 -33.56
CA GLU A 323 27.16 -19.70 -32.98
C GLU A 323 27.56 -20.01 -31.52
N PRO A 324 27.07 -19.25 -30.51
CA PRO A 324 27.16 -19.72 -29.14
C PRO A 324 25.81 -20.33 -28.76
N GLU A 325 25.79 -21.64 -28.55
CA GLU A 325 24.77 -22.27 -27.72
C GLU A 325 24.79 -21.59 -26.34
N ARG A 326 23.72 -20.89 -25.95
CA ARG A 326 23.56 -20.45 -24.55
C ARG A 326 22.94 -21.60 -23.77
N SER A 327 23.77 -22.28 -22.96
CA SER A 327 23.29 -23.18 -21.93
C SER A 327 22.70 -22.36 -20.79
N ALA A 328 21.38 -22.35 -20.69
CA ALA A 328 20.69 -21.74 -19.56
C ALA A 328 20.53 -22.80 -18.45
N GLY A 329 21.64 -23.22 -17.84
CA GLY A 329 21.59 -24.13 -16.68
C GLY A 329 20.84 -23.46 -15.53
N HIS A 330 19.84 -24.11 -14.94
CA HIS A 330 19.04 -23.58 -13.83
C HIS A 330 18.52 -22.14 -14.04
N ALA A 331 18.16 -21.80 -15.27
CA ALA A 331 17.75 -20.44 -15.59
C ALA A 331 16.28 -20.20 -15.25
N LEU A 332 16.05 -19.13 -14.50
CA LEU A 332 14.77 -18.57 -14.02
C LEU A 332 14.26 -19.16 -12.71
N GLN A 333 14.58 -18.46 -11.62
CA GLN A 333 13.90 -18.62 -10.34
C GLN A 333 13.23 -17.34 -9.85
N ARG A 334 13.25 -16.24 -10.61
CA ARG A 334 12.80 -14.94 -10.10
C ARG A 334 11.99 -14.17 -11.13
N ALA A 335 10.67 -14.24 -11.00
CA ALA A 335 9.79 -13.16 -11.43
C ALA A 335 9.78 -12.13 -10.30
N ARG A 336 10.01 -10.87 -10.64
CA ARG A 336 10.04 -9.78 -9.67
C ARG A 336 9.06 -8.73 -10.10
N GLN A 337 8.40 -8.16 -9.13
CA GLN A 337 7.43 -7.15 -9.42
C GLN A 337 8.00 -5.79 -9.20
N ALA A 338 7.84 -4.93 -10.19
CA ALA A 338 8.16 -3.54 -10.03
C ALA A 338 7.13 -2.94 -9.07
N ALA A 339 7.58 -2.28 -7.99
CA ALA A 339 6.68 -1.58 -7.10
C ALA A 339 6.16 -0.33 -7.84
N TYR A 340 4.85 -0.27 -8.10
CA TYR A 340 4.23 0.94 -8.62
C TYR A 340 3.93 1.89 -7.46
N GLY A 341 4.46 3.12 -7.53
CA GLY A 341 3.81 4.27 -6.90
C GLY A 341 2.57 4.63 -7.72
N TYR A 342 1.40 4.63 -7.10
CA TYR A 342 0.15 4.95 -7.77
C TYR A 342 0.18 6.39 -8.30
N THR A 343 -0.15 6.58 -9.58
CA THR A 343 -0.54 7.88 -10.13
C THR A 343 -2.07 7.93 -10.26
N ALA A 344 -2.70 9.06 -9.94
CA ALA A 344 -4.14 9.23 -10.10
C ALA A 344 -4.48 9.64 -11.55
N PRO A 345 -5.46 9.01 -12.23
CA PRO A 345 -5.95 9.46 -13.52
C PRO A 345 -6.80 10.73 -13.34
N GLY A 346 -6.41 11.82 -13.99
CA GLY A 346 -7.19 13.05 -13.99
C GLY A 346 -8.52 12.87 -14.73
N ARG A 347 -9.63 13.32 -14.14
CA ARG A 347 -10.83 13.72 -14.89
C ARG A 347 -11.54 14.93 -14.27
N CYS A 348 -12.01 15.74 -15.21
CA CYS A 348 -12.77 16.98 -15.12
C CYS A 348 -14.11 16.87 -14.40
#